data_AF-A0A1V5E4D0-F1
#
_entry.id   AF-A0A1V5E4D0-F1
#
_cell.length_a   1.000
_cell.length_b   1.000
_cell.length_c   1.000
_cell.angle_alpha   90.00
_cell.angle_beta   90.00
_cell.angle_gamma   90.00
#
_symmetry.space_group_name_H-M   'P 1'
#
loop_
_entity.id
_entity.type
_entity.pdbx_description
1 polymer ?
#
loop_
_entity_poly.entity_id
_entity_poly.type
_entity_poly.pdbx_seq_one_letter_code
_entity_poly.pdbx_strand_id
1 'polypeptide(L)'
;MKINNRNNAADQRVYELLSEKFALFSGVFGASDEVLGRIESGVDFEKRIVRIYQECRSPEEIQASFDALQQELEGEIDESMKVTRRKLLENFDEEVHEKLRVNLRESMEYLNRYENWLWELTGFVLQQHAEFISGETAFRLKSNPYPGNSYPLGLYRLGRNTQDAHVYRIGHPLAQCILQKAAKKNLPESEIVFDYTGHPGKISILEPLVGQSGTLSLFGLTVESLNVEDYLIFSAVTDDGAILDEEQARRLFSLPCECSAMKDFLPCRGRLQQLCDARANGIIAVIHARNAHFFDEELEKLEKWADDLKSGLEFDLKERDREIKFLKTESRKILRLEDKLKAQREIKELEKKRHAKRRNLFETQDEIERRKEELIEEVEARLRQQVSTQELFYIRWWVV
;
A
#
# COMPACT_ATOMS: atom_id res chain seq x y z
N MET A 1 -17.40 -61.42 -21.04
CA MET A 1 -18.46 -60.79 -20.23
C MET A 1 -17.78 -59.75 -19.35
N LYS A 2 -17.98 -58.46 -19.65
CA LYS A 2 -17.28 -57.31 -19.05
C LYS A 2 -17.76 -57.12 -17.60
N ILE A 3 -16.86 -57.21 -16.62
CA ILE A 3 -17.12 -56.86 -15.22
C ILE A 3 -16.67 -55.40 -15.02
N ASN A 4 -17.57 -54.64 -14.39
CA ASN A 4 -17.70 -53.19 -14.43
C ASN A 4 -16.50 -52.42 -13.87
N ASN A 5 -15.92 -51.59 -14.73
CA ASN A 5 -14.93 -50.54 -14.43
C ASN A 5 -15.62 -49.25 -13.93
N ARG A 6 -16.64 -49.36 -13.05
CA ARG A 6 -17.51 -48.23 -12.63
C ARG A 6 -17.09 -47.56 -11.32
N ASN A 7 -16.32 -48.23 -10.44
CA ASN A 7 -15.86 -47.61 -9.19
C ASN A 7 -14.76 -46.56 -9.44
N ASN A 8 -13.86 -46.80 -10.39
CA ASN A 8 -12.73 -45.91 -10.65
C ASN A 8 -13.14 -44.54 -11.22
N ALA A 9 -14.21 -44.48 -12.03
CA ALA A 9 -14.67 -43.23 -12.66
C ALA A 9 -15.53 -42.36 -11.72
N ALA A 10 -16.26 -42.97 -10.80
CA ALA A 10 -17.03 -42.24 -9.79
C ALA A 10 -16.11 -41.66 -8.70
N ASP A 11 -15.15 -42.46 -8.23
CA ASP A 11 -14.14 -42.03 -7.26
C ASP A 11 -13.26 -40.89 -7.82
N GLN A 12 -12.90 -40.93 -9.11
CA GLN A 12 -12.19 -39.82 -9.78
C GLN A 12 -13.01 -38.54 -9.86
N ARG A 13 -14.30 -38.64 -10.19
CA ARG A 13 -15.19 -37.46 -10.32
C ARG A 13 -15.45 -36.81 -8.95
N VAL A 14 -15.53 -37.62 -7.90
CA VAL A 14 -15.71 -37.15 -6.51
C VAL A 14 -14.42 -36.52 -5.99
N TYR A 15 -13.25 -37.07 -6.33
CA TYR A 15 -11.97 -36.45 -6.00
C TYR A 15 -11.73 -35.13 -6.75
N GLU A 16 -12.17 -35.03 -8.01
CA GLU A 16 -12.19 -33.79 -8.79
C GLU A 16 -13.15 -32.75 -8.19
N LEU A 17 -14.36 -33.15 -7.79
CA LEU A 17 -15.32 -32.26 -7.14
C LEU A 17 -14.83 -31.78 -5.76
N LEU A 18 -14.17 -32.67 -5.00
CA LEU A 18 -13.52 -32.31 -3.74
C LEU A 18 -12.36 -31.34 -4.00
N SER A 19 -11.50 -31.58 -4.98
CA SER A 19 -10.36 -30.70 -5.25
C SER A 19 -10.77 -29.35 -5.84
N GLU A 20 -11.79 -29.28 -6.71
CA GLU A 20 -12.34 -28.02 -7.25
C GLU A 20 -13.07 -27.22 -6.16
N LYS A 21 -13.87 -27.86 -5.28
CA LYS A 21 -14.49 -27.15 -4.16
C LYS A 21 -13.46 -26.75 -3.09
N PHE A 22 -12.45 -27.58 -2.78
CA PHE A 22 -11.34 -27.20 -1.89
C PHE A 22 -10.51 -26.04 -2.49
N ALA A 23 -10.37 -25.94 -3.81
CA ALA A 23 -9.75 -24.80 -4.47
C ALA A 23 -10.60 -23.51 -4.33
N LEU A 24 -11.92 -23.62 -4.40
CA LEU A 24 -12.85 -22.52 -4.08
C LEU A 24 -12.74 -22.08 -2.61
N PHE A 25 -12.43 -22.99 -1.69
CA PHE A 25 -12.10 -22.66 -0.30
C PHE A 25 -10.70 -22.05 -0.15
N SER A 26 -9.72 -22.47 -0.96
CA SER A 26 -8.36 -21.88 -0.91
C SER A 26 -8.33 -20.39 -1.29
N GLY A 27 -9.28 -19.92 -2.11
CA GLY A 27 -9.44 -18.50 -2.45
C GLY A 27 -9.99 -17.62 -1.31
N VAL A 28 -10.67 -18.20 -0.32
CA VAL A 28 -11.18 -17.52 0.88
C VAL A 28 -10.26 -17.73 2.09
N PHE A 29 -9.43 -18.76 2.07
CA PHE A 29 -8.54 -19.19 3.16
C PHE A 29 -7.04 -19.03 2.85
N GLY A 30 -6.66 -18.06 2.02
CA GLY A 30 -5.27 -17.78 1.59
C GLY A 30 -4.26 -17.39 2.68
N ALA A 31 -4.52 -17.67 3.96
CA ALA A 31 -3.61 -17.43 5.09
C ALA A 31 -3.76 -18.44 6.25
N SER A 32 -4.31 -19.64 6.03
CA SER A 32 -4.75 -20.54 7.12
C SER A 32 -3.80 -21.69 7.49
N ASP A 33 -2.48 -21.47 7.58
CA ASP A 33 -1.64 -22.38 8.40
C ASP A 33 -1.82 -22.11 9.91
N GLU A 34 -2.36 -20.93 10.27
CA GLU A 34 -2.63 -20.54 11.67
C GLU A 34 -4.04 -20.90 12.18
N VAL A 35 -5.02 -21.05 11.28
CA VAL A 35 -6.43 -21.30 11.66
C VAL A 35 -6.71 -22.80 11.88
N LEU A 36 -5.96 -23.69 11.22
CA LEU A 36 -6.11 -25.14 11.37
C LEU A 36 -5.58 -25.68 12.71
N GLY A 37 -4.75 -24.91 13.43
CA GLY A 37 -4.18 -25.32 14.71
C GLY A 37 -5.11 -25.15 15.92
N ARG A 38 -6.24 -24.46 15.78
CA ARG A 38 -7.14 -24.11 16.91
C ARG A 38 -8.56 -24.63 16.81
N ILE A 39 -8.95 -25.27 15.70
CA ILE A 39 -10.18 -26.08 15.69
C ILE A 39 -9.83 -27.35 16.46
N GLU A 40 -10.36 -27.43 17.67
CA GLU A 40 -10.21 -28.53 18.59
C GLU A 40 -10.57 -29.85 17.86
N SER A 41 -9.53 -30.64 17.56
CA SER A 41 -9.54 -31.98 16.96
C SER A 41 -9.87 -32.10 15.45
N GLY A 42 -8.83 -32.12 14.60
CA GLY A 42 -8.91 -32.65 13.22
C GLY A 42 -9.42 -34.10 13.11
N VAL A 43 -9.54 -34.81 14.24
CA VAL A 43 -10.09 -36.17 14.35
C VAL A 43 -11.62 -36.22 14.18
N ASP A 44 -12.34 -35.12 14.43
CA ASP A 44 -13.81 -35.12 14.37
C ASP A 44 -14.36 -34.85 12.96
N PHE A 45 -13.60 -34.12 12.14
CA PHE A 45 -13.90 -33.88 10.72
C PHE A 45 -13.66 -35.13 9.87
N GLU A 46 -12.53 -35.83 10.07
CA GLU A 46 -12.22 -37.10 9.40
C GLU A 46 -13.28 -38.18 9.71
N LYS A 47 -13.73 -38.29 10.96
CA LYS A 47 -14.80 -39.23 11.35
C LYS A 47 -16.14 -38.93 10.66
N ARG A 48 -16.48 -37.66 10.47
CA ARG A 48 -17.72 -37.22 9.80
C ARG A 48 -17.69 -37.46 8.30
N ILE A 49 -16.54 -37.25 7.64
CA ILE A 49 -16.36 -37.61 6.22
C ILE A 49 -16.49 -39.12 6.02
N VAL A 50 -15.88 -39.93 6.90
CA VAL A 50 -16.01 -41.40 6.85
C VAL A 50 -17.47 -41.84 7.03
N ARG A 51 -18.24 -41.16 7.87
CA ARG A 51 -19.67 -41.44 8.07
C ARG A 51 -20.51 -41.16 6.82
N ILE A 52 -20.27 -40.03 6.15
CA ILE A 52 -20.91 -39.69 4.87
C ILE A 52 -20.61 -40.77 3.81
N TYR A 53 -19.38 -41.28 3.80
CA TYR A 53 -18.95 -42.38 2.91
C TYR A 53 -19.64 -43.73 3.20
N GLN A 54 -20.05 -43.98 4.45
CA GLN A 54 -20.69 -45.23 4.87
C GLN A 54 -22.21 -45.22 4.72
N GLU A 55 -22.85 -44.06 4.89
CA GLU A 55 -24.31 -43.93 4.95
C GLU A 55 -24.94 -43.56 3.61
N CYS A 56 -24.24 -42.82 2.73
CA CYS A 56 -24.79 -42.34 1.46
C CYS A 56 -24.46 -43.30 0.29
N ARG A 57 -25.45 -43.57 -0.57
CA ARG A 57 -25.28 -44.53 -1.69
C ARG A 57 -25.60 -43.94 -3.06
N SER A 58 -26.11 -42.72 -3.13
CA SER A 58 -26.32 -41.98 -4.37
C SER A 58 -25.51 -40.67 -4.42
N PRO A 59 -25.15 -40.19 -5.63
CA PRO A 59 -24.46 -38.90 -5.79
C PRO A 59 -25.25 -37.71 -5.23
N GLU A 60 -26.59 -37.76 -5.33
CA GLU A 60 -27.46 -36.70 -4.81
C GLU A 60 -27.48 -36.65 -3.28
N GLU A 61 -27.44 -37.81 -2.61
CA GLU A 61 -27.35 -37.91 -1.14
C GLU A 61 -26.01 -37.41 -0.59
N ILE A 62 -24.92 -37.70 -1.32
CA ILE A 62 -23.58 -37.22 -0.99
C ILE A 62 -23.54 -35.69 -1.10
N GLN A 63 -24.07 -35.14 -2.19
CA GLN A 63 -24.10 -33.70 -2.43
C GLN A 63 -24.89 -32.97 -1.33
N ALA A 64 -26.07 -33.45 -0.97
CA ALA A 64 -26.90 -32.86 0.08
C ALA A 64 -26.21 -32.92 1.45
N SER A 65 -25.52 -34.01 1.77
CA SER A 65 -24.79 -34.16 3.04
C SER A 65 -23.55 -33.25 3.12
N PHE A 66 -22.85 -33.06 1.99
CA PHE A 66 -21.74 -32.09 1.89
C PHE A 66 -22.21 -30.64 1.98
N ASP A 67 -23.32 -30.30 1.33
CA ASP A 67 -23.87 -28.95 1.38
C ASP A 67 -24.40 -28.62 2.79
N ALA A 68 -24.97 -29.60 3.51
CA ALA A 68 -25.35 -29.44 4.91
C ALA A 68 -24.13 -29.25 5.85
N LEU A 69 -23.07 -30.05 5.67
CA LEU A 69 -21.82 -29.91 6.43
C LEU A 69 -21.16 -28.55 6.16
N GLN A 70 -21.20 -28.08 4.91
CA GLN A 70 -20.69 -26.76 4.52
C GLN A 70 -21.46 -25.63 5.21
N GLN A 71 -22.80 -25.71 5.24
CA GLN A 71 -23.63 -24.69 5.89
C GLN A 71 -23.42 -24.62 7.41
N GLU A 72 -23.20 -25.76 8.05
CA GLU A 72 -22.90 -25.84 9.49
C GLU A 72 -21.53 -25.21 9.81
N LEU A 73 -20.51 -25.52 9.00
CA LEU A 73 -19.16 -24.99 9.17
C LEU A 73 -19.05 -23.50 8.83
N GLU A 74 -19.77 -23.00 7.81
CA GLU A 74 -19.83 -21.57 7.50
C GLU A 74 -20.32 -20.75 8.70
N GLY A 75 -21.27 -21.27 9.49
CA GLY A 75 -21.75 -20.63 10.71
C GLY A 75 -20.69 -20.52 11.82
N GLU A 76 -19.95 -21.61 12.09
CA GLU A 76 -18.87 -21.63 13.10
C GLU A 76 -17.66 -20.78 12.68
N ILE A 77 -17.34 -20.77 11.38
CA ILE A 77 -16.25 -19.96 10.80
C ILE A 77 -16.56 -18.47 10.93
N ASP A 78 -17.80 -18.05 10.66
CA ASP A 78 -18.19 -16.64 10.76
C ASP A 78 -18.17 -16.13 12.21
N GLU A 79 -18.57 -16.97 13.18
CA GLU A 79 -18.44 -16.64 14.61
C GLU A 79 -16.98 -16.60 15.06
N SER A 80 -16.16 -17.59 14.68
CA SER A 80 -14.73 -17.64 14.98
C SER A 80 -13.97 -16.45 14.39
N MET A 81 -14.26 -16.08 13.13
CA MET A 81 -13.70 -14.88 12.50
C MET A 81 -14.17 -13.62 13.19
N LYS A 82 -15.45 -13.50 13.57
CA LYS A 82 -15.95 -12.36 14.34
C LYS A 82 -15.28 -12.26 15.70
N VAL A 83 -15.06 -13.36 16.41
CA VAL A 83 -14.38 -13.39 17.72
C VAL A 83 -12.90 -13.07 17.58
N THR A 84 -12.22 -13.58 16.56
CA THR A 84 -10.80 -13.31 16.31
C THR A 84 -10.59 -11.86 15.87
N ARG A 85 -11.45 -11.35 14.98
CA ARG A 85 -11.48 -9.94 14.58
C ARG A 85 -11.80 -9.04 15.76
N ARG A 86 -12.74 -9.44 16.63
CA ARG A 86 -13.08 -8.69 17.85
C ARG A 86 -11.91 -8.69 18.83
N LYS A 87 -11.24 -9.82 19.09
CA LYS A 87 -10.05 -9.87 19.94
C LYS A 87 -8.85 -9.12 19.36
N LEU A 88 -8.64 -9.14 18.04
CA LEU A 88 -7.60 -8.35 17.38
C LEU A 88 -7.92 -6.86 17.44
N LEU A 89 -9.18 -6.46 17.26
CA LEU A 89 -9.63 -5.07 17.33
C LEU A 89 -9.69 -4.53 18.77
N GLU A 90 -10.05 -5.36 19.75
CA GLU A 90 -10.06 -5.04 21.19
C GLU A 90 -8.63 -4.93 21.76
N ASN A 91 -7.63 -5.51 21.09
CA ASN A 91 -6.21 -5.37 21.43
C ASN A 91 -5.55 -4.15 20.78
N PHE A 92 -6.25 -3.41 19.91
CA PHE A 92 -5.78 -2.10 19.47
C PHE A 92 -6.24 -1.04 20.48
N ASP A 93 -5.29 -0.30 21.03
CA ASP A 93 -5.55 0.79 21.96
C ASP A 93 -6.57 1.78 21.35
N GLU A 94 -7.44 2.35 22.19
CA GLU A 94 -8.46 3.30 21.76
C GLU A 94 -7.82 4.52 21.06
N GLU A 95 -6.57 4.82 21.41
CA GLU A 95 -5.70 5.80 20.77
C GLU A 95 -5.37 5.46 19.30
N VAL A 96 -5.23 4.18 18.94
CA VAL A 96 -4.99 3.73 17.55
C VAL A 96 -6.26 3.84 16.72
N HIS A 97 -7.41 3.50 17.29
CA HIS A 97 -8.71 3.69 16.63
C HIS A 97 -9.03 5.17 16.42
N GLU A 98 -8.74 6.01 17.40
CA GLU A 98 -8.95 7.45 17.31
C GLU A 98 -8.00 8.10 16.30
N LYS A 99 -6.70 7.76 16.30
CA LYS A 99 -5.74 8.19 15.27
C LYS A 99 -6.12 7.72 13.88
N LEU A 100 -6.56 6.47 13.71
CA LEU A 100 -7.05 5.96 12.43
C LEU A 100 -8.29 6.70 11.95
N ARG A 101 -9.23 7.05 12.84
CA ARG A 101 -10.48 7.73 12.47
C ARG A 101 -10.24 9.21 12.11
N VAL A 102 -9.36 9.89 12.85
CA VAL A 102 -8.92 11.25 12.52
C VAL A 102 -8.18 11.25 11.18
N ASN A 103 -7.21 10.35 11.00
CA ASN A 103 -6.49 10.17 9.73
C ASN A 103 -7.45 9.87 8.57
N LEU A 104 -8.49 9.08 8.78
CA LEU A 104 -9.45 8.70 7.75
C LEU A 104 -10.39 9.86 7.39
N ARG A 105 -10.80 10.68 8.36
CA ARG A 105 -11.59 11.90 8.10
C ARG A 105 -10.77 12.95 7.37
N GLU A 106 -9.54 13.20 7.83
CA GLU A 106 -8.61 14.09 7.15
C GLU A 106 -8.36 13.57 5.73
N SER A 107 -8.06 12.28 5.57
CA SER A 107 -7.88 11.65 4.25
C SER A 107 -9.10 11.80 3.33
N MET A 108 -10.32 11.72 3.86
CA MET A 108 -11.55 11.93 3.09
C MET A 108 -11.74 13.39 2.66
N GLU A 109 -11.50 14.35 3.55
CA GLU A 109 -11.57 15.78 3.24
C GLU A 109 -10.49 16.18 2.22
N TYR A 110 -9.28 15.64 2.36
CA TYR A 110 -8.20 15.77 1.37
C TYR A 110 -8.58 15.18 0.02
N LEU A 111 -9.08 13.94 -0.01
CA LEU A 111 -9.43 13.24 -1.26
C LEU A 111 -10.53 13.97 -2.03
N ASN A 112 -11.52 14.52 -1.32
CA ASN A 112 -12.60 15.32 -1.91
C ASN A 112 -12.07 16.62 -2.56
N ARG A 113 -11.07 17.28 -1.95
CA ARG A 113 -10.44 18.48 -2.54
C ARG A 113 -9.70 18.17 -3.85
N TYR A 114 -8.90 17.12 -3.88
CA TYR A 114 -8.19 16.71 -5.10
C TYR A 114 -9.15 16.25 -6.20
N GLU A 115 -10.23 15.57 -5.83
CA GLU A 115 -11.32 15.21 -6.74
C GLU A 115 -11.97 16.44 -7.37
N ASN A 116 -12.23 17.50 -6.58
CA ASN A 116 -12.74 18.77 -7.09
C ASN A 116 -11.73 19.48 -8.02
N TRP A 117 -10.45 19.55 -7.66
CA TRP A 117 -9.43 20.14 -8.55
C TRP A 117 -9.27 19.37 -9.86
N LEU A 118 -9.27 18.04 -9.80
CA LEU A 118 -9.26 17.20 -11.00
C LEU A 118 -10.50 17.48 -11.85
N TRP A 119 -11.66 17.60 -11.23
CA TRP A 119 -12.91 17.89 -11.90
C TRP A 119 -12.89 19.25 -12.62
N GLU A 120 -12.47 20.31 -11.95
CA GLU A 120 -12.34 21.66 -12.53
C GLU A 120 -11.36 21.68 -13.72
N LEU A 121 -10.20 21.06 -13.55
CA LEU A 121 -9.20 20.95 -14.62
C LEU A 121 -9.74 20.17 -15.82
N THR A 122 -10.47 19.08 -15.55
CA THR A 122 -11.11 18.26 -16.59
C THR A 122 -12.18 19.07 -17.33
N GLY A 123 -12.99 19.84 -16.60
CA GLY A 123 -13.95 20.80 -17.12
C GLY A 123 -13.32 21.76 -18.12
N PHE A 124 -12.20 22.36 -17.73
CA PHE A 124 -11.46 23.31 -18.55
C PHE A 124 -10.84 22.66 -19.80
N VAL A 125 -10.14 21.54 -19.64
CA VAL A 125 -9.40 20.90 -20.75
C VAL A 125 -10.33 20.18 -21.74
N LEU A 126 -11.40 19.55 -21.25
CA LEU A 126 -12.33 18.79 -22.08
C LEU A 126 -13.55 19.59 -22.53
N GLN A 127 -13.62 20.90 -22.29
CA GLN A 127 -14.78 21.73 -22.64
C GLN A 127 -15.26 21.56 -24.10
N GLN A 128 -14.32 21.35 -25.04
CA GLN A 128 -14.61 21.16 -26.47
C GLN A 128 -14.81 19.68 -26.87
N HIS A 129 -14.46 18.74 -25.99
CA HIS A 129 -14.40 17.31 -26.30
C HIS A 129 -15.38 16.46 -25.47
N ALA A 130 -15.95 17.02 -24.41
CA ALA A 130 -16.87 16.38 -23.48
C ALA A 130 -18.09 17.26 -23.16
N GLU A 131 -19.21 16.61 -22.87
CA GLU A 131 -20.43 17.25 -22.38
C GLU A 131 -20.59 16.96 -20.90
N PHE A 132 -20.60 18.01 -20.09
CA PHE A 132 -20.71 17.92 -18.63
C PHE A 132 -22.18 17.94 -18.21
N ILE A 133 -22.55 17.01 -17.32
CA ILE A 133 -23.93 16.89 -16.84
C ILE A 133 -24.11 17.82 -15.65
N SER A 134 -25.05 18.76 -15.75
CA SER A 134 -25.34 19.70 -14.66
C SER A 134 -25.93 18.97 -13.45
N GLY A 135 -25.36 19.18 -12.26
CA GLY A 135 -25.83 18.58 -11.00
C GLY A 135 -25.19 17.24 -10.65
N GLU A 136 -24.35 16.67 -11.52
CA GLU A 136 -23.57 15.46 -11.24
C GLU A 136 -22.08 15.69 -11.55
N THR A 137 -21.20 14.99 -10.83
CA THR A 137 -19.77 14.89 -11.19
C THR A 137 -19.56 13.86 -12.30
N ALA A 138 -20.28 14.04 -13.42
CA ALA A 138 -20.26 13.14 -14.58
C ALA A 138 -20.18 13.90 -15.92
N PHE A 139 -19.41 13.36 -16.86
CA PHE A 139 -19.26 13.92 -18.20
C PHE A 139 -19.33 12.82 -19.27
N ARG A 140 -19.80 13.17 -20.45
CA ARG A 140 -19.80 12.29 -21.63
C ARG A 140 -18.69 12.70 -22.57
N LEU A 141 -17.69 11.84 -22.74
CA LEU A 141 -16.62 12.04 -23.70
C LEU A 141 -17.14 11.78 -25.12
N LYS A 142 -17.20 12.84 -25.96
CA LYS A 142 -17.72 12.77 -27.34
C LYS A 142 -16.63 12.52 -28.35
N SER A 143 -15.43 13.03 -28.09
CA SER A 143 -14.28 12.90 -28.97
C SER A 143 -13.01 12.72 -28.16
N ASN A 144 -12.08 11.94 -28.68
CA ASN A 144 -10.80 11.76 -28.02
C ASN A 144 -9.88 12.96 -28.31
N PRO A 145 -9.47 13.76 -27.30
CA PRO A 145 -8.60 14.90 -27.50
C PRO A 145 -7.15 14.51 -27.83
N TYR A 146 -6.76 13.24 -27.64
CA TYR A 146 -5.36 12.82 -27.67
C TYR A 146 -5.13 11.69 -28.69
N PRO A 147 -4.59 12.02 -29.88
CA PRO A 147 -4.23 11.01 -30.87
C PRO A 147 -3.05 10.17 -30.35
N GLY A 148 -3.24 8.86 -30.21
CA GLY A 148 -2.21 7.91 -29.75
C GLY A 148 -2.66 7.02 -28.59
N ASN A 149 -3.61 7.48 -27.76
CA ASN A 149 -4.20 6.68 -26.70
C ASN A 149 -5.68 6.43 -27.01
N SER A 150 -6.14 5.18 -26.93
CA SER A 150 -7.56 4.86 -27.13
C SER A 150 -8.30 4.99 -25.80
N TYR A 151 -9.07 6.06 -25.63
CA TYR A 151 -9.97 6.22 -24.48
C TYR A 151 -11.40 5.87 -24.90
N PRO A 152 -12.11 5.04 -24.14
CA PRO A 152 -13.48 4.67 -24.49
C PRO A 152 -14.36 5.92 -24.47
N LEU A 153 -15.11 6.14 -25.55
CA LEU A 153 -16.11 7.20 -25.61
C LEU A 153 -17.32 6.78 -24.76
N GLY A 154 -18.04 7.76 -24.20
CA GLY A 154 -19.21 7.49 -23.37
C GLY A 154 -19.17 8.21 -22.04
N LEU A 155 -19.94 7.69 -21.07
CA LEU A 155 -20.14 8.33 -19.78
C LEU A 155 -18.99 8.02 -18.82
N TYR A 156 -18.46 9.07 -18.21
CA TYR A 156 -17.46 9.04 -17.14
C TYR A 156 -18.06 9.66 -15.89
N ARG A 157 -17.82 9.07 -14.72
CA ARG A 157 -18.32 9.57 -13.44
C ARG A 157 -17.22 9.54 -12.38
N LEU A 158 -17.08 10.64 -11.64
CA LEU A 158 -16.18 10.76 -10.49
C LEU A 158 -16.76 9.97 -9.30
N GLY A 159 -15.94 9.18 -8.61
CA GLY A 159 -16.34 8.45 -7.40
C GLY A 159 -16.26 6.92 -7.51
N ARG A 160 -16.88 6.21 -6.56
CA ARG A 160 -16.77 4.74 -6.44
C ARG A 160 -17.97 4.03 -7.06
N ASN A 161 -17.69 3.03 -7.90
CA ASN A 161 -18.61 2.04 -8.47
C ASN A 161 -19.80 2.61 -9.25
N THR A 162 -19.69 2.58 -10.58
CA THR A 162 -20.86 2.69 -11.46
C THR A 162 -20.81 1.53 -12.45
N GLN A 163 -21.88 0.74 -12.56
CA GLN A 163 -21.96 -0.34 -13.56
C GLN A 163 -22.18 0.20 -14.98
N ASP A 164 -22.77 1.40 -15.09
CA ASP A 164 -23.17 2.04 -16.36
C ASP A 164 -22.22 3.16 -16.84
N ALA A 165 -21.10 3.40 -16.15
CA ALA A 165 -20.17 4.48 -16.49
C ALA A 165 -18.71 4.11 -16.19
N HIS A 166 -17.78 4.71 -16.93
CA HIS A 166 -16.35 4.59 -16.65
C HIS A 166 -16.01 5.36 -15.38
N VAL A 167 -15.34 4.69 -14.44
CA VAL A 167 -14.89 5.29 -13.19
C VAL A 167 -13.76 6.28 -13.48
N TYR A 168 -14.03 7.56 -13.22
CA TYR A 168 -13.06 8.64 -13.37
C TYR A 168 -12.43 8.94 -12.01
N ARG A 169 -11.10 8.82 -11.94
CA ARG A 169 -10.29 9.05 -10.74
C ARG A 169 -8.91 9.54 -11.14
N ILE A 170 -8.12 10.04 -10.20
CA ILE A 170 -6.77 10.58 -10.46
C ILE A 170 -5.85 9.56 -11.16
N GLY A 171 -5.99 8.26 -10.85
CA GLY A 171 -5.23 7.19 -11.49
C GLY A 171 -5.76 6.74 -12.86
N HIS A 172 -6.83 7.35 -13.39
CA HIS A 172 -7.36 7.00 -14.71
C HIS A 172 -6.42 7.49 -15.81
N PRO A 173 -6.13 6.71 -16.87
CA PRO A 173 -5.20 7.11 -17.93
C PRO A 173 -5.52 8.45 -18.62
N LEU A 174 -6.81 8.78 -18.75
CA LEU A 174 -7.26 10.09 -19.24
C LEU A 174 -6.92 11.22 -18.26
N ALA A 175 -7.13 11.01 -16.96
CA ALA A 175 -6.81 12.00 -15.92
C ALA A 175 -5.31 12.28 -15.86
N GLN A 176 -4.50 11.21 -15.87
CA GLN A 176 -3.03 11.32 -15.92
C GLN A 176 -2.56 12.08 -17.15
N CYS A 177 -3.14 11.83 -18.33
CA CYS A 177 -2.77 12.54 -19.55
C CYS A 177 -3.15 14.03 -19.50
N ILE A 178 -4.34 14.35 -18.97
CA ILE A 178 -4.78 15.74 -18.76
C ILE A 178 -3.80 16.46 -17.82
N LEU A 179 -3.47 15.86 -16.67
CA LEU A 179 -2.55 16.42 -15.69
C LEU A 179 -1.16 16.66 -16.29
N GLN A 180 -0.59 15.67 -16.96
CA GLN A 180 0.73 15.79 -17.59
C GLN A 180 0.78 16.88 -18.67
N LYS A 181 -0.27 17.01 -19.48
CA LYS A 181 -0.33 18.05 -20.51
C LYS A 181 -0.56 19.44 -19.93
N ALA A 182 -1.39 19.54 -18.90
CA ALA A 182 -1.62 20.80 -18.19
C ALA A 182 -0.32 21.30 -17.54
N ALA A 183 0.42 20.41 -16.87
CA ALA A 183 1.69 20.73 -16.22
C ALA A 183 2.80 21.14 -17.21
N LYS A 184 2.79 20.63 -18.43
CA LYS A 184 3.78 20.95 -19.49
C LYS A 184 3.38 22.13 -20.39
N LYS A 185 2.25 22.78 -20.11
CA LYS A 185 1.78 23.90 -20.92
C LYS A 185 2.62 25.14 -20.61
N ASN A 186 3.25 25.73 -21.63
CA ASN A 186 3.91 27.02 -21.46
C ASN A 186 2.86 28.10 -21.21
N LEU A 187 2.92 28.71 -20.03
CA LEU A 187 2.05 29.81 -19.63
C LEU A 187 2.77 31.14 -19.84
N PRO A 188 2.11 32.15 -20.45
CA PRO A 188 2.69 33.47 -20.62
C PRO A 188 2.80 34.19 -19.27
N GLU A 189 3.83 35.03 -19.12
CA GLU A 189 3.93 35.94 -17.98
C GLU A 189 2.71 36.86 -17.95
N SER A 190 1.94 36.77 -16.86
CA SER A 190 0.65 37.46 -16.73
C SER A 190 0.50 38.06 -15.34
N GLU A 191 -0.39 39.05 -15.25
CA GLU A 191 -0.83 39.60 -13.97
C GLU A 191 -2.11 38.90 -13.52
N ILE A 192 -2.12 38.43 -12.28
CA ILE A 192 -3.29 37.83 -11.66
C ILE A 192 -3.75 38.73 -10.51
N VAL A 193 -5.00 39.20 -10.61
CA VAL A 193 -5.66 39.97 -9.58
C VAL A 193 -6.54 39.03 -8.77
N PHE A 194 -6.22 38.85 -7.49
CA PHE A 194 -6.95 38.01 -6.55
C PHE A 194 -7.94 38.86 -5.76
N ASP A 195 -9.21 38.51 -5.80
CA ASP A 195 -10.28 39.19 -5.05
C ASP A 195 -10.45 38.54 -3.68
N TYR A 196 -10.01 39.23 -2.61
CA TYR A 196 -10.16 38.75 -1.25
C TYR A 196 -11.62 38.85 -0.76
N THR A 197 -12.36 39.86 -1.23
CA THR A 197 -13.72 40.17 -0.78
C THR A 197 -14.78 39.26 -1.41
N GLY A 198 -14.50 38.70 -2.58
CA GLY A 198 -15.37 37.78 -3.30
C GLY A 198 -15.43 36.35 -2.74
N HIS A 199 -14.55 35.98 -1.80
CA HIS A 199 -14.51 34.62 -1.24
C HIS A 199 -15.43 34.47 0.00
N PRO A 200 -16.30 33.44 0.08
CA PRO A 200 -17.31 33.31 1.13
C PRO A 200 -16.75 33.00 2.54
N GLY A 201 -15.47 32.63 2.64
CA GLY A 201 -14.78 32.35 3.92
C GLY A 201 -13.60 33.29 4.17
N LYS A 202 -13.39 33.72 5.42
CA LYS A 202 -12.25 34.56 5.80
C LYS A 202 -10.96 33.74 5.82
N ILE A 203 -10.02 34.05 4.92
CA ILE A 203 -8.68 33.46 4.93
C ILE A 203 -7.75 34.42 5.68
N SER A 204 -7.62 34.24 7.00
CA SER A 204 -6.86 35.17 7.87
C SER A 204 -5.38 35.30 7.48
N ILE A 205 -4.78 34.27 6.90
CA ILE A 205 -3.35 34.30 6.51
C ILE A 205 -3.07 35.27 5.34
N LEU A 206 -4.11 35.63 4.56
CA LEU A 206 -4.03 36.55 3.43
C LEU A 206 -4.48 37.97 3.77
N GLU A 207 -5.10 38.19 4.94
CA GLU A 207 -5.57 39.52 5.37
C GLU A 207 -4.46 40.59 5.36
N PRO A 208 -3.20 40.30 5.75
CA PRO A 208 -2.12 41.29 5.66
C PRO A 208 -1.69 41.62 4.22
N LEU A 209 -2.04 40.78 3.25
CA LEU A 209 -1.62 40.91 1.84
C LEU A 209 -2.62 41.75 1.02
N VAL A 210 -3.79 42.09 1.58
CA VAL A 210 -4.79 42.92 0.90
C VAL A 210 -4.21 44.30 0.57
N GLY A 211 -4.30 44.69 -0.71
CA GLY A 211 -3.71 45.91 -1.25
C GLY A 211 -2.24 45.79 -1.65
N GLN A 212 -1.60 44.64 -1.42
CA GLN A 212 -0.20 44.41 -1.81
C GLN A 212 -0.09 43.73 -3.18
N SER A 213 1.01 44.03 -3.87
CA SER A 213 1.41 43.39 -5.12
C SER A 213 2.80 42.80 -5.01
N GLY A 214 3.09 41.84 -5.88
CA GLY A 214 4.40 41.20 -5.91
C GLY A 214 4.55 40.22 -7.06
N THR A 215 5.63 39.45 -6.97
CA THR A 215 5.98 38.41 -7.95
C THR A 215 5.89 37.04 -7.29
N LEU A 216 5.44 36.04 -8.05
CA LEU A 216 5.31 34.66 -7.58
C LEU A 216 5.74 33.72 -8.71
N SER A 217 6.51 32.71 -8.34
CA SER A 217 6.91 31.60 -9.19
C SER A 217 6.58 30.27 -8.53
N LEU A 218 6.18 29.28 -9.33
CA LEU A 218 5.98 27.91 -8.88
C LEU A 218 6.93 26.99 -9.63
N PHE A 219 7.69 26.19 -8.88
CA PHE A 219 8.55 25.15 -9.41
C PHE A 219 8.07 23.78 -8.97
N GLY A 220 8.06 22.81 -9.88
CA GLY A 220 7.96 21.40 -9.55
C GLY A 220 9.34 20.85 -9.24
N LEU A 221 9.50 20.18 -8.10
CA LEU A 221 10.69 19.46 -7.70
C LEU A 221 10.36 17.98 -7.63
N THR A 222 11.00 17.17 -8.48
CA THR A 222 10.92 15.71 -8.39
C THR A 222 12.23 15.21 -7.80
N VAL A 223 12.14 14.51 -6.67
CA VAL A 223 13.27 13.88 -6.00
C VAL A 223 13.12 12.37 -6.14
N GLU A 224 13.99 11.77 -6.93
CA GLU A 224 14.09 10.31 -7.04
C GLU A 224 15.12 9.82 -6.01
N SER A 225 14.63 9.22 -4.93
CA SER A 225 15.45 8.62 -3.87
C SER A 225 15.01 7.17 -3.62
N LEU A 226 14.81 6.74 -2.35
CA LEU A 226 14.16 5.46 -2.02
C LEU A 226 12.76 5.38 -2.66
N ASN A 227 12.03 6.49 -2.66
CA ASN A 227 10.78 6.68 -3.37
C ASN A 227 10.89 7.87 -4.32
N VAL A 228 10.02 7.90 -5.34
CA VAL A 228 9.84 9.07 -6.20
C VAL A 228 8.85 10.00 -5.52
N GLU A 229 9.28 11.22 -5.25
CA GLU A 229 8.46 12.22 -4.56
C GLU A 229 8.43 13.53 -5.34
N ASP A 230 7.21 14.04 -5.56
CA ASP A 230 6.96 15.30 -6.24
C ASP A 230 6.54 16.37 -5.24
N TYR A 231 7.20 17.52 -5.31
CA TYR A 231 6.95 18.69 -4.47
C TYR A 231 6.66 19.92 -5.33
N LEU A 232 5.76 20.78 -4.85
CA LEU A 232 5.49 22.08 -5.44
C LEU A 232 6.09 23.16 -4.56
N ILE A 233 7.06 23.89 -5.09
CA ILE A 233 7.76 24.96 -4.39
C ILE A 233 7.18 26.29 -4.86
N PHE A 234 6.31 26.87 -4.04
CA PHE A 234 5.92 28.27 -4.22
C PHE A 234 7.06 29.16 -3.78
N SER A 235 7.36 30.21 -4.52
CA SER A 235 8.26 31.29 -4.11
C SER A 235 7.58 32.60 -4.45
N ALA A 236 7.42 33.49 -3.48
CA ALA A 236 6.72 34.75 -3.68
C ALA A 236 7.35 35.87 -2.86
N VAL A 237 7.42 37.06 -3.46
CA VAL A 237 8.02 38.25 -2.89
C VAL A 237 7.15 39.46 -3.23
N THR A 238 6.86 40.31 -2.24
CA THR A 238 6.14 41.58 -2.46
C THR A 238 7.02 42.59 -3.18
N ASP A 239 6.43 43.62 -3.78
CA ASP A 239 7.19 44.73 -4.37
C ASP A 239 8.06 45.46 -3.32
N ASP A 240 7.64 45.45 -2.06
CA ASP A 240 8.40 45.97 -0.91
C ASP A 240 9.56 45.06 -0.47
N GLY A 241 9.70 43.89 -1.10
CA GLY A 241 10.77 42.94 -0.83
C GLY A 241 10.54 42.00 0.35
N ALA A 242 9.32 41.92 0.89
CA ALA A 242 8.96 40.92 1.90
C ALA A 242 8.74 39.55 1.24
N ILE A 243 9.22 38.49 1.87
CA ILE A 243 9.08 37.11 1.38
C ILE A 243 7.78 36.52 1.95
N LEU A 244 6.97 35.92 1.08
CA LEU A 244 5.75 35.22 1.49
C LEU A 244 6.08 33.79 1.92
N ASP A 245 5.38 33.32 2.95
CA ASP A 245 5.40 31.90 3.31
C ASP A 245 4.76 31.04 2.20
N GLU A 246 5.11 29.75 2.14
CA GLU A 246 4.58 28.84 1.13
C GLU A 246 3.07 28.66 1.25
N GLU A 247 2.53 28.59 2.47
CA GLU A 247 1.09 28.46 2.68
C GLU A 247 0.35 29.74 2.28
N GLN A 248 0.93 30.92 2.51
CA GLN A 248 0.38 32.19 2.01
C GLN A 248 0.31 32.19 0.49
N ALA A 249 1.41 31.85 -0.18
CA ALA A 249 1.48 31.82 -1.64
C ALA A 249 0.49 30.81 -2.24
N ARG A 250 0.34 29.64 -1.62
CA ARG A 250 -0.62 28.61 -2.03
C ARG A 250 -2.07 29.06 -1.85
N ARG A 251 -2.37 29.75 -0.74
CA ARG A 251 -3.73 30.19 -0.42
C ARG A 251 -4.24 31.29 -1.34
N LEU A 252 -3.37 32.05 -2.00
CA LEU A 252 -3.78 33.01 -3.05
C LEU A 252 -4.63 32.33 -4.13
N PHE A 253 -4.26 31.12 -4.56
CA PHE A 253 -5.00 30.35 -5.56
C PHE A 253 -6.34 29.76 -5.06
N SER A 254 -6.69 29.97 -3.79
CA SER A 254 -8.03 29.68 -3.28
C SER A 254 -9.00 30.85 -3.48
N LEU A 255 -8.50 32.04 -3.84
CA LEU A 255 -9.32 33.21 -4.10
C LEU A 255 -9.78 33.25 -5.57
N PRO A 256 -10.98 33.79 -5.84
CA PRO A 256 -11.37 34.16 -7.20
C PRO A 256 -10.34 35.10 -7.81
N CYS A 257 -10.04 34.93 -9.09
CA CYS A 257 -9.02 35.73 -9.75
C CYS A 257 -9.38 36.11 -11.18
N GLU A 258 -8.90 37.29 -11.59
CA GLU A 258 -8.91 37.75 -12.98
C GLU A 258 -7.49 37.79 -13.52
N CYS A 259 -7.32 37.34 -14.77
CA CYS A 259 -6.03 37.32 -15.45
C CYS A 259 -5.96 38.41 -16.50
N SER A 260 -4.91 39.24 -16.43
CA SER A 260 -4.63 40.29 -17.40
C SER A 260 -3.26 40.08 -18.04
N ALA A 261 -3.18 40.26 -19.35
CA ALA A 261 -1.92 40.19 -20.08
C ALA A 261 -1.06 41.42 -19.79
N MET A 262 0.16 41.21 -19.31
CA MET A 262 1.06 42.31 -18.96
C MET A 262 1.97 42.69 -20.14
N LYS A 263 2.28 43.99 -20.27
CA LYS A 263 3.10 44.52 -21.39
C LYS A 263 4.57 44.79 -21.05
N ASP A 264 4.90 45.04 -19.79
CA ASP A 264 6.27 45.36 -19.37
C ASP A 264 6.58 44.73 -18.00
N PHE A 265 7.39 43.68 -17.99
CA PHE A 265 7.75 42.96 -16.78
C PHE A 265 9.25 43.09 -16.50
N LEU A 266 9.61 43.70 -15.35
CA LEU A 266 11.00 43.77 -14.87
C LEU A 266 11.30 42.54 -13.99
N PRO A 267 12.26 41.68 -14.38
CA PRO A 267 12.45 40.38 -13.76
C PRO A 267 13.09 40.45 -12.37
N CYS A 268 12.33 40.11 -11.33
CA CYS A 268 12.87 39.68 -10.04
C CYS A 268 13.18 38.18 -9.99
N ARG A 269 13.45 37.56 -11.15
CA ARG A 269 13.67 36.10 -11.30
C ARG A 269 14.82 35.59 -10.44
N GLY A 270 15.93 36.33 -10.33
CA GLY A 270 17.11 35.89 -9.57
C GLY A 270 16.83 35.70 -8.06
N ARG A 271 16.06 36.60 -7.45
CA ARG A 271 15.70 36.50 -6.02
C ARG A 271 14.72 35.36 -5.76
N LEU A 272 13.75 35.17 -6.65
CA LEU A 272 12.81 34.05 -6.58
C LEU A 272 13.51 32.70 -6.78
N GLN A 273 14.48 32.64 -7.68
CA GLN A 273 15.28 31.43 -7.89
C GLN A 273 16.11 31.08 -6.65
N GLN A 274 16.76 32.05 -6.00
CA GLN A 274 17.46 31.81 -4.73
C GLN A 274 16.54 31.30 -3.62
N LEU A 275 15.31 31.81 -3.53
CA LEU A 275 14.32 31.32 -2.57
C LEU A 275 13.88 29.89 -2.90
N CYS A 276 13.70 29.60 -4.18
CA CYS A 276 13.37 28.26 -4.65
C CYS A 276 14.49 27.27 -4.31
N ASP A 277 15.74 27.61 -4.61
CA ASP A 277 16.90 26.77 -4.34
C ASP A 277 17.07 26.52 -2.83
N ALA A 278 16.87 27.55 -2.00
CA ALA A 278 16.91 27.41 -0.55
C ALA A 278 15.82 26.46 -0.03
N ARG A 279 14.59 26.58 -0.55
CA ARG A 279 13.47 25.70 -0.20
C ARG A 279 13.69 24.26 -0.70
N ALA A 280 14.17 24.10 -1.93
CA ALA A 280 14.50 22.79 -2.51
C ALA A 280 15.55 22.06 -1.66
N ASN A 281 16.63 22.75 -1.28
CA ASN A 281 17.66 22.18 -0.40
C ASN A 281 17.11 21.79 0.97
N GLY A 282 16.17 22.57 1.51
CA GLY A 282 15.47 22.22 2.75
C GLY A 282 14.66 20.93 2.63
N ILE A 283 13.90 20.76 1.55
CA ILE A 283 13.11 19.55 1.27
C ILE A 283 14.05 18.35 1.11
N ILE A 284 15.11 18.49 0.32
CA ILE A 284 16.12 17.44 0.10
C ILE A 284 16.75 17.00 1.44
N ALA A 285 17.10 17.95 2.31
CA ALA A 285 17.65 17.63 3.63
C ALA A 285 16.68 16.85 4.52
N VAL A 286 15.39 17.18 4.49
CA VAL A 286 14.35 16.43 5.21
C VAL A 286 14.20 15.01 4.66
N ILE A 287 14.19 14.85 3.32
CA ILE A 287 14.14 13.53 2.68
C ILE A 287 15.35 12.69 3.08
N HIS A 288 16.56 13.28 3.09
CA HIS A 288 17.76 12.59 3.56
C HIS A 288 17.66 12.14 5.01
N ALA A 289 17.22 13.02 5.91
CA ALA A 289 17.06 12.69 7.32
C ALA A 289 16.05 11.55 7.52
N ARG A 290 14.92 11.58 6.79
CA ARG A 290 13.92 10.52 6.84
C ARG A 290 14.44 9.20 6.27
N ASN A 291 15.16 9.24 5.15
CA ASN A 291 15.72 8.04 4.54
C ASN A 291 16.81 7.41 5.41
N ALA A 292 17.65 8.23 6.05
CA ALA A 292 18.64 7.75 7.02
C ALA A 292 17.96 7.06 8.22
N HIS A 293 16.93 7.69 8.78
CA HIS A 293 16.17 7.10 9.88
C HIS A 293 15.50 5.78 9.50
N PHE A 294 14.86 5.73 8.31
CA PHE A 294 14.29 4.49 7.79
C PHE A 294 15.33 3.37 7.65
N PHE A 295 16.52 3.70 7.14
CA PHE A 295 17.62 2.74 7.01
C PHE A 295 18.09 2.20 8.36
N ASP A 296 18.25 3.08 9.36
CA ASP A 296 18.62 2.68 10.73
C ASP A 296 17.57 1.73 11.34
N GLU A 297 16.27 2.02 11.15
CA GLU A 297 15.18 1.16 11.64
C GLU A 297 15.16 -0.22 10.96
N GLU A 298 15.35 -0.28 9.65
CA GLU A 298 15.39 -1.55 8.92
C GLU A 298 16.62 -2.38 9.30
N LEU A 299 17.78 -1.74 9.50
CA LEU A 299 18.96 -2.41 10.05
C LEU A 299 18.71 -2.96 11.46
N GLU A 300 18.13 -2.17 12.35
CA GLU A 300 17.84 -2.60 13.72
C GLU A 300 16.85 -3.79 13.74
N LYS A 301 15.85 -3.79 12.86
CA LYS A 301 14.92 -4.92 12.70
C LYS A 301 15.66 -6.19 12.23
N LEU A 302 16.54 -6.06 11.25
CA LEU A 302 17.35 -7.18 10.76
C LEU A 302 18.29 -7.71 11.85
N GLU A 303 18.90 -6.84 12.66
CA GLU A 303 19.74 -7.22 13.78
C GLU A 303 18.98 -7.93 14.89
N LYS A 304 17.82 -7.38 15.31
CA LYS A 304 16.97 -8.04 16.31
C LYS A 304 16.48 -9.41 15.83
N TRP A 305 16.05 -9.48 14.58
CA TRP A 305 15.63 -10.76 13.98
C TRP A 305 16.79 -11.76 13.95
N ALA A 306 18.00 -11.31 13.64
CA ALA A 306 19.20 -12.14 13.67
C ALA A 306 19.51 -12.67 15.08
N ASP A 307 19.44 -11.80 16.08
CA ASP A 307 19.72 -12.13 17.48
C ASP A 307 18.67 -13.09 18.05
N ASP A 308 17.38 -12.85 17.77
CA ASP A 308 16.28 -13.71 18.21
C ASP A 308 16.38 -15.10 17.60
N LEU A 309 16.63 -15.18 16.29
CA LEU A 309 16.78 -16.44 15.60
C LEU A 309 18.01 -17.21 16.08
N LYS A 310 19.16 -16.52 16.20
CA LYS A 310 20.39 -17.13 16.71
C LYS A 310 20.20 -17.64 18.13
N SER A 311 19.57 -16.85 19.00
CA SER A 311 19.31 -17.23 20.39
C SER A 311 18.37 -18.42 20.49
N GLY A 312 17.29 -18.45 19.70
CA GLY A 312 16.35 -19.57 19.64
C GLY A 312 17.01 -20.86 19.15
N LEU A 313 17.78 -20.79 18.05
CA LEU A 313 18.48 -21.95 17.50
C LEU A 313 19.62 -22.43 18.41
N GLU A 314 20.35 -21.52 19.09
CA GLU A 314 21.37 -21.87 20.08
C GLU A 314 20.76 -22.55 21.32
N PHE A 315 19.62 -22.07 21.80
CA PHE A 315 18.88 -22.67 22.90
C PHE A 315 18.45 -24.10 22.55
N ASP A 316 17.82 -24.27 21.39
CA ASP A 316 17.40 -25.57 20.87
C ASP A 316 18.59 -26.54 20.72
N LEU A 317 19.74 -26.05 20.24
CA LEU A 317 20.93 -26.88 20.09
C LEU A 317 21.45 -27.34 21.45
N LYS A 318 21.49 -26.44 22.45
CA LYS A 318 21.88 -26.76 23.83
C LYS A 318 20.93 -27.76 24.48
N GLU A 319 19.62 -27.63 24.26
CA GLU A 319 18.62 -28.56 24.78
C GLU A 319 18.83 -29.97 24.19
N ARG A 320 19.02 -30.08 22.87
CA ARG A 320 19.33 -31.37 22.23
C ARG A 320 20.63 -31.97 22.71
N ASP A 321 21.68 -31.16 22.94
CA ASP A 321 22.94 -31.66 23.49
C ASP A 321 22.77 -32.21 24.92
N ARG A 322 21.90 -31.62 25.73
CA ARG A 322 21.53 -32.15 27.05
C ARG A 322 20.77 -33.47 26.93
N GLU A 323 19.79 -33.56 26.04
CA GLU A 323 19.00 -34.76 25.79
C GLU A 323 19.87 -35.93 25.30
N ILE A 324 20.77 -35.66 24.34
CA ILE A 324 21.74 -36.66 23.84
C ILE A 324 22.67 -37.13 24.96
N LYS A 325 23.17 -36.23 25.82
CA LYS A 325 24.00 -36.61 26.97
C LYS A 325 23.25 -37.48 27.97
N PHE A 326 21.99 -37.13 28.27
CA PHE A 326 21.13 -37.90 29.17
C PHE A 326 20.89 -39.31 28.62
N LEU A 327 20.45 -39.44 27.37
CA LEU A 327 20.19 -40.73 26.73
C LEU A 327 21.46 -41.57 26.60
N LYS A 328 22.63 -40.97 26.29
CA LYS A 328 23.93 -41.69 26.31
C LYS A 328 24.28 -42.23 27.70
N THR A 329 23.90 -41.54 28.75
CA THR A 329 24.16 -41.97 30.14
C THR A 329 23.22 -43.10 30.54
N GLU A 330 21.93 -42.99 30.21
CA GLU A 330 20.94 -44.05 30.44
C GLU A 330 21.22 -45.31 29.61
N SER A 331 21.60 -45.17 28.33
CA SER A 331 21.96 -46.30 27.46
C SER A 331 23.13 -47.14 27.99
N ARG A 332 24.01 -46.57 28.83
CA ARG A 332 25.12 -47.30 29.46
C ARG A 332 24.66 -48.19 30.60
N LYS A 333 23.53 -47.88 31.24
CA LYS A 333 22.95 -48.63 32.37
C LYS A 333 22.05 -49.79 31.92
N ILE A 334 21.61 -49.79 30.65
CA ILE A 334 20.75 -50.83 30.10
C ILE A 334 21.55 -52.13 29.89
N LEU A 335 21.08 -53.22 30.51
CA LEU A 335 21.68 -54.55 30.45
C LEU A 335 21.16 -55.39 29.26
N ARG A 336 19.90 -55.17 28.84
CA ARG A 336 19.25 -55.93 27.77
C ARG A 336 19.66 -55.39 26.38
N LEU A 337 20.12 -56.29 25.51
CA LEU A 337 20.68 -55.93 24.19
C LEU A 337 19.64 -55.24 23.27
N GLU A 338 18.40 -55.73 23.26
CA GLU A 338 17.31 -55.16 22.44
C GLU A 338 17.02 -53.70 22.82
N ASP A 339 16.92 -53.40 24.11
CA ASP A 339 16.63 -52.05 24.59
C ASP A 339 17.83 -51.11 24.40
N LYS A 340 19.05 -51.65 24.47
CA LYS A 340 20.28 -50.91 24.16
C LYS A 340 20.36 -50.52 22.67
N LEU A 341 19.89 -51.39 21.78
CA LEU A 341 19.79 -51.12 20.34
C LEU A 341 18.73 -50.05 20.02
N LYS A 342 17.58 -50.07 20.72
CA LYS A 342 16.56 -49.02 20.60
C LYS A 342 17.09 -47.66 21.04
N ALA A 343 17.73 -47.58 22.21
CA ALA A 343 18.32 -46.34 22.72
C ALA A 343 19.43 -45.78 21.79
N GLN A 344 20.26 -46.65 21.18
CA GLN A 344 21.26 -46.23 20.19
C GLN A 344 20.64 -45.67 18.90
N ARG A 345 19.50 -46.21 18.45
CA ARG A 345 18.76 -45.66 17.29
C ARG A 345 18.19 -44.27 17.61
N GLU A 346 17.63 -44.07 18.80
CA GLU A 346 17.12 -42.77 19.24
C GLU A 346 18.23 -41.72 19.36
N ILE A 347 19.39 -42.08 19.92
CA ILE A 347 20.57 -41.19 19.98
C ILE A 347 21.00 -40.77 18.57
N LYS A 348 21.05 -41.71 17.62
CA LYS A 348 21.44 -41.42 16.23
C LYS A 348 20.46 -40.48 15.53
N GLU A 349 19.15 -40.64 15.77
CA GLU A 349 18.14 -39.74 15.22
C GLU A 349 18.24 -38.32 15.83
N LEU A 350 18.49 -38.21 17.14
CA LEU A 350 18.71 -36.91 17.79
C LEU A 350 20.00 -36.23 17.30
N GLU A 351 21.08 -36.98 17.09
CA GLU A 351 22.32 -36.46 16.50
C GLU A 351 22.08 -35.95 15.06
N LYS A 352 21.31 -36.69 14.24
CA LYS A 352 20.91 -36.25 12.90
C LYS A 352 20.10 -34.96 12.93
N LYS A 353 19.12 -34.86 13.84
CA LYS A 353 18.34 -33.63 14.05
C LYS A 353 19.20 -32.45 14.50
N ARG A 354 20.20 -32.68 15.38
CA ARG A 354 21.17 -31.65 15.79
C ARG A 354 22.00 -31.16 14.61
N HIS A 355 22.51 -32.07 13.77
CA HIS A 355 23.28 -31.69 12.59
C HIS A 355 22.44 -30.91 11.57
N ALA A 356 21.17 -31.27 11.40
CA ALA A 356 20.23 -30.49 10.57
C ALA A 356 20.02 -29.07 11.12
N LYS A 357 19.73 -28.92 12.41
CA LYS A 357 19.56 -27.58 13.05
C LYS A 357 20.83 -26.73 12.96
N ARG A 358 22.01 -27.33 13.12
CA ARG A 358 23.28 -26.59 13.00
C ARG A 358 23.51 -26.07 11.58
N ARG A 359 23.12 -26.82 10.54
CA ARG A 359 23.18 -26.34 9.16
C ARG A 359 22.20 -25.20 8.92
N ASN A 360 20.95 -25.34 9.40
CA ASN A 360 19.95 -24.29 9.31
C ASN A 360 20.41 -22.98 9.99
N LEU A 361 21.12 -23.06 11.12
CA LEU A 361 21.71 -21.88 11.77
C LEU A 361 22.69 -21.14 10.86
N PHE A 362 23.59 -21.87 10.18
CA PHE A 362 24.52 -21.24 9.23
C PHE A 362 23.80 -20.71 7.99
N GLU A 363 22.86 -21.47 7.43
CA GLU A 363 22.08 -21.05 6.27
C GLU A 363 21.28 -19.77 6.55
N THR A 364 20.72 -19.65 7.76
CA THR A 364 19.94 -18.45 8.09
C THR A 364 20.83 -17.27 8.45
N GLN A 365 22.02 -17.49 9.01
CA GLN A 365 23.03 -16.44 9.16
C GLN A 365 23.46 -15.88 7.80
N ASP A 366 23.75 -16.76 6.85
CA ASP A 366 24.12 -16.35 5.49
C ASP A 366 22.97 -15.60 4.79
N GLU A 367 21.71 -16.02 5.01
CA GLU A 367 20.51 -15.32 4.50
C GLU A 367 20.37 -13.91 5.08
N ILE A 368 20.63 -13.74 6.39
CA ILE A 368 20.58 -12.42 7.04
C ILE A 368 21.68 -11.51 6.49
N GLU A 369 22.90 -12.03 6.34
CA GLU A 369 24.02 -11.27 5.79
C GLU A 369 23.72 -10.82 4.36
N ARG A 370 23.17 -11.73 3.54
CA ARG A 370 22.74 -11.40 2.18
C ARG A 370 21.69 -10.30 2.15
N ARG A 371 20.70 -10.34 3.04
CA ARG A 371 19.68 -9.28 3.14
C ARG A 371 20.25 -7.94 3.58
N LYS A 372 21.25 -7.94 4.46
CA LYS A 372 21.98 -6.71 4.84
C LYS A 372 22.73 -6.14 3.65
N GLU A 373 23.45 -6.97 2.90
CA GLU A 373 24.14 -6.56 1.67
C GLU A 373 23.14 -6.02 0.63
N GLU A 374 22.02 -6.72 0.39
CA GLU A 374 20.96 -6.27 -0.53
C GLU A 374 20.38 -4.90 -0.13
N LEU A 375 20.14 -4.67 1.17
CA LEU A 375 19.65 -3.37 1.67
C LEU A 375 20.68 -2.26 1.47
N ILE A 376 21.97 -2.54 1.72
CA ILE A 376 23.06 -1.60 1.49
C ILE A 376 23.16 -1.26 0.00
N GLU A 377 23.12 -2.26 -0.89
CA GLU A 377 23.16 -2.06 -2.34
C GLU A 377 21.96 -1.24 -2.83
N GLU A 378 20.74 -1.51 -2.34
CA GLU A 378 19.55 -0.73 -2.69
C GLU A 378 19.70 0.75 -2.29
N VAL A 379 20.21 0.99 -1.09
CA VAL A 379 20.42 2.34 -0.55
C VAL A 379 21.54 3.05 -1.29
N GLU A 380 22.67 2.39 -1.56
CA GLU A 380 23.79 2.95 -2.33
C GLU A 380 23.38 3.28 -3.78
N ALA A 381 22.62 2.40 -4.43
CA ALA A 381 22.11 2.63 -5.78
C ALA A 381 21.19 3.86 -5.83
N ARG A 382 20.35 4.04 -4.80
CA ARG A 382 19.40 5.15 -4.69
C ARG A 382 19.96 6.39 -3.99
N LEU A 383 21.18 6.32 -3.44
CA LEU A 383 21.90 7.48 -2.88
C LEU A 383 22.29 8.48 -3.95
N ARG A 384 22.43 8.02 -5.20
CA ARG A 384 22.63 8.86 -6.39
C ARG A 384 21.30 9.50 -6.79
N GLN A 385 20.84 10.42 -5.94
CA GLN A 385 19.57 11.12 -6.12
C GLN A 385 19.55 11.83 -7.46
N GLN A 386 18.47 11.61 -8.21
CA GLN A 386 18.13 12.47 -9.34
C GLN A 386 17.16 13.52 -8.84
N VAL A 387 17.65 14.75 -8.75
CA VAL A 387 16.83 15.92 -8.45
C VAL A 387 16.56 16.62 -9.77
N SER A 388 15.29 16.72 -10.14
CA SER A 388 14.87 17.50 -11.30
C SER A 388 13.97 18.64 -10.86
N THR A 389 14.20 19.81 -11.44
CA THR A 389 13.43 21.02 -11.12
C THR A 389 12.89 21.60 -12.41
N GLN A 390 11.59 21.87 -12.44
CA GLN A 390 10.89 22.43 -13.59
C GLN A 390 10.10 23.67 -13.17
N GLU A 391 10.34 24.80 -13.83
CA GLU A 391 9.50 25.99 -13.68
C GLU A 391 8.14 25.73 -14.31
N LEU A 392 7.05 25.86 -13.53
CA LEU A 392 5.69 25.70 -14.04
C LEU A 392 5.14 27.03 -14.56
N PHE A 393 5.27 28.09 -13.76
CA PHE A 393 4.87 29.43 -14.16
C PHE A 393 5.53 30.50 -13.33
N TYR A 394 5.45 31.71 -13.88
CA TYR A 394 5.94 32.94 -13.30
C TYR A 394 4.90 34.04 -13.55
N ILE A 395 4.42 34.66 -12.47
CA ILE A 395 3.33 35.65 -12.51
C ILE A 395 3.60 36.85 -11.60
N ARG A 396 2.95 37.96 -11.92
CA ARG A 396 2.73 39.03 -10.94
C ARG A 396 1.36 38.82 -10.30
N TRP A 397 1.29 39.09 -9.01
CA TRP A 397 0.05 39.00 -8.25
C TRP A 397 -0.28 40.34 -7.62
N TRP A 398 -1.58 40.60 -7.48
CA TRP A 398 -2.12 41.71 -6.73
C TRP A 398 -3.36 41.22 -5.97
N VAL A 399 -3.47 41.57 -4.68
CA VAL A 399 -4.66 41.22 -3.88
C VAL A 399 -5.50 42.46 -3.66
N VAL A 400 -6.78 42.38 -4.02
CA VAL A 400 -7.78 43.45 -3.90
C VAL A 400 -8.78 43.16 -2.79
#